data_AF-A0A813JJG8-F1
#
_entry.id   AF-A0A813JJG8-F1
#
_cell.length_a   1.000
_cell.length_b   1.000
_cell.length_c   1.000
_cell.angle_alpha   90.00
_cell.angle_beta   90.00
_cell.angle_gamma   90.00
#
_symmetry.space_group_name_H-M   'P 1'
#
loop_
_entity.id
_entity.type
_entity.pdbx_description
1 polymer ?
#
loop_
_entity_poly.entity_id
_entity_poly.type
_entity_poly.pdbx_seq_one_letter_code
_entity_poly.pdbx_strand_id
1 'polypeptide(L)'
;VGFDGLDVDLFTEEDSAKSRFVHAILVQLCSGKALSLVKLTPKINGFDAWSALVHEYEPELVSRYCALLAAILTPEWVPTTSFVEQLIEWERLVSRYELSSGQRLAESVKCA
;
A
#
# COMPACT_ATOMS: atom_id res chain seq x y z
N VAL A 1 16.29 -2.40 9.56
CA VAL A 1 15.97 -1.37 10.57
C VAL A 1 14.76 -1.91 11.31
N GLY A 2 14.91 -2.26 12.58
CA GLY A 2 13.85 -2.93 13.34
C GLY A 2 12.64 -2.01 13.43
N PHE A 3 11.48 -2.52 13.03
CA PHE A 3 10.22 -1.89 13.35
C PHE A 3 10.06 -2.00 14.86
N ASP A 4 10.36 -0.91 15.57
CA ASP A 4 10.04 -0.79 16.98
C ASP A 4 8.51 -0.75 17.03
N GLY A 5 7.90 -1.88 17.41
CA GLY A 5 6.46 -2.08 17.39
C GLY A 5 5.73 -0.95 18.13
N LEU A 6 4.48 -0.70 17.77
CA LEU A 6 3.69 0.34 18.43
C LEU A 6 3.61 0.04 19.92
N ASP A 7 3.98 1.03 20.75
CA ASP A 7 3.93 0.87 22.20
C ASP A 7 2.48 0.80 22.68
N VAL A 8 2.02 -0.45 22.84
CA VAL A 8 0.66 -0.80 23.26
C VAL A 8 0.34 -0.24 24.64
N ASP A 9 1.34 0.08 25.45
CA ASP A 9 1.14 0.61 26.81
C ASP A 9 0.67 2.09 26.79
N LEU A 10 0.71 2.74 25.61
CA LEU A 10 0.15 4.09 25.38
C LEU A 10 -1.28 4.07 24.81
N PHE A 11 -1.84 2.90 24.51
CA PHE A 11 -3.17 2.82 23.90
C PHE A 11 -4.28 3.15 24.90
N THR A 12 -5.28 3.88 24.42
CA THR A 12 -6.55 3.97 25.16
C THR A 12 -7.23 2.60 25.22
N GLU A 13 -8.20 2.44 26.12
CA GLU A 13 -8.97 1.20 26.21
C GLU A 13 -9.73 0.91 24.90
N GLU A 14 -10.19 1.96 24.22
CA GLU A 14 -10.85 1.88 22.92
C GLU A 14 -9.88 1.39 21.82
N ASP A 15 -8.65 1.94 21.77
CA ASP A 15 -7.64 1.53 20.80
C ASP A 15 -7.19 0.08 21.03
N SER A 16 -7.09 -0.32 22.29
CA SER A 16 -6.80 -1.69 22.67
C SER A 16 -7.89 -2.67 22.23
N ALA A 17 -9.17 -2.26 22.33
CA ALA A 17 -10.28 -3.08 21.86
C ALA A 17 -10.27 -3.22 20.33
N LYS A 18 -10.04 -2.12 19.60
CA LYS A 18 -9.90 -2.13 18.13
C LYS A 18 -8.73 -3.00 17.68
N SER A 19 -7.58 -2.87 18.33
CA SER A 19 -6.39 -3.65 18.02
C SER A 19 -6.64 -5.15 18.18
N ARG A 20 -7.24 -5.58 19.30
CA ARG A 20 -7.62 -7.00 19.50
C ARG A 20 -8.63 -7.49 18.48
N PHE A 21 -9.60 -6.66 18.10
CA PHE A 21 -10.59 -6.99 17.08
C PHE A 21 -9.94 -7.22 15.71
N VAL A 22 -9.05 -6.31 15.29
CA VAL A 22 -8.26 -6.46 14.05
C VAL A 22 -7.43 -7.74 14.11
N HIS A 23 -6.74 -8.01 15.21
CA HIS A 23 -5.96 -9.24 15.36
C HIS A 23 -6.83 -10.50 15.22
N ALA A 24 -8.01 -10.52 15.83
CA ALA A 24 -8.93 -11.66 15.75
C ALA A 24 -9.40 -11.91 14.31
N ILE A 25 -9.68 -10.84 13.55
CA ILE A 25 -10.02 -10.92 12.13
C ILE A 25 -8.84 -11.49 11.33
N LEU A 26 -7.64 -10.94 11.52
CA LEU A 26 -6.45 -11.38 10.79
C LEU A 26 -6.12 -12.86 11.05
N VAL A 27 -6.29 -13.35 12.28
CA VAL A 27 -6.11 -14.77 12.62
C VAL A 27 -7.10 -15.68 11.88
N GLN A 28 -8.32 -15.21 11.62
CA GLN A 28 -9.35 -15.99 10.92
C GLN A 28 -9.17 -15.98 9.40
N LEU A 29 -8.69 -14.87 8.84
CA LEU A 29 -8.57 -14.69 7.39
C LEU A 29 -7.21 -15.15 6.84
N CYS A 30 -6.13 -15.02 7.60
CA CYS A 30 -4.80 -15.40 7.16
C CYS A 30 -4.54 -16.90 7.31
N SER A 31 -3.68 -17.44 6.43
CA SER A 31 -3.20 -18.82 6.52
C SER A 31 -1.72 -18.91 6.16
N GLY A 32 -1.09 -20.04 6.47
CA GLY A 32 0.33 -20.28 6.17
C GLY A 32 1.26 -19.20 6.72
N LYS A 33 2.12 -18.65 5.86
CA LYS A 33 3.12 -17.63 6.21
C LYS A 33 2.49 -16.36 6.81
N ALA A 34 1.40 -15.87 6.24
CA ALA A 34 0.70 -14.68 6.73
C ALA A 34 0.20 -14.88 8.17
N LEU A 35 -0.38 -16.05 8.46
CA LEU A 35 -0.84 -16.37 9.82
C LEU A 35 0.33 -16.48 10.81
N SER A 36 1.46 -17.04 10.38
CA SER A 36 2.68 -17.09 11.20
C SER A 36 3.19 -15.69 11.57
N LEU A 37 3.13 -14.73 10.64
CA LEU A 37 3.47 -13.32 10.90
C LEU A 37 2.51 -12.68 11.89
N VAL A 38 1.21 -12.85 11.71
CA VAL A 38 0.19 -12.33 12.66
C VAL A 38 0.45 -12.86 14.07
N LYS A 39 0.69 -14.17 14.21
CA LYS A 39 0.96 -14.83 15.50
C LYS A 39 2.30 -14.47 16.15
N LEU A 40 3.24 -13.92 15.38
CA LEU A 40 4.53 -13.45 15.91
C LEU A 40 4.38 -12.15 16.71
N THR A 41 3.24 -11.46 16.55
CA THR A 41 2.99 -10.16 17.17
C THR A 41 2.70 -10.29 18.67
N PRO A 42 3.42 -9.56 19.54
CA PRO A 42 3.20 -9.61 20.98
C PRO A 42 1.86 -8.97 21.39
N LYS A 43 1.37 -9.34 22.58
CA LYS A 43 0.19 -8.74 23.25
C LYS A 43 -1.11 -8.70 22.41
N ILE A 44 -1.26 -9.53 21.37
CA ILE A 44 -2.45 -9.53 20.49
C ILE A 44 -2.63 -8.15 19.82
N ASN A 45 -1.53 -7.50 19.43
CA ASN A 45 -1.58 -6.21 18.76
C ASN A 45 -1.94 -6.38 17.27
N GLY A 46 -3.20 -6.13 16.91
CA GLY A 46 -3.67 -6.24 15.53
C GLY A 46 -3.09 -5.18 14.60
N PHE A 47 -2.70 -4.01 15.11
CA PHE A 47 -2.13 -2.95 14.29
C PHE A 47 -0.69 -3.27 13.87
N ASP A 48 0.13 -3.77 14.79
CA ASP A 48 1.48 -4.25 14.46
C ASP A 48 1.41 -5.47 13.54
N ALA A 49 0.48 -6.40 13.79
CA ALA A 49 0.26 -7.55 12.92
C ALA A 49 -0.11 -7.11 11.49
N TRP A 50 -0.98 -6.10 11.35
CA TRP A 50 -1.33 -5.51 10.07
C TRP A 50 -0.12 -4.84 9.42
N SER A 51 0.64 -4.04 10.16
CA SER A 51 1.85 -3.38 9.63
C SER A 51 2.88 -4.39 9.13
N ALA A 52 3.11 -5.48 9.87
CA ALA A 52 4.00 -6.57 9.46
C ALA A 52 3.51 -7.26 8.17
N LEU A 53 2.20 -7.48 8.03
CA LEU A 53 1.62 -8.01 6.80
C LEU A 53 1.80 -7.06 5.61
N VAL A 54 1.54 -5.77 5.79
CA VAL A 54 1.74 -4.75 4.75
C VAL A 54 3.21 -4.71 4.35
N HIS A 55 4.14 -4.71 5.30
CA HIS A 55 5.57 -4.70 4.98
C HIS A 55 6.00 -5.94 4.19
N GLU A 56 5.49 -7.12 4.53
CA GLU A 56 5.84 -8.38 3.86
C GLU A 56 5.22 -8.49 2.46
N TYR A 57 3.95 -8.10 2.30
CA TYR A 57 3.17 -8.37 1.09
C TYR A 57 3.00 -7.14 0.19
N GLU A 58 3.16 -5.94 0.73
CA GLU A 58 3.20 -4.67 -0.01
C GLU A 58 4.49 -3.90 0.31
N PRO A 59 5.68 -4.49 0.11
CA PRO A 59 6.92 -3.75 0.31
C PRO A 59 6.93 -2.52 -0.60
N GLU A 60 7.41 -1.38 -0.08
CA GLU A 60 7.68 -0.17 -0.85
C GLU A 60 8.77 -0.43 -1.89
N LEU A 61 8.38 -1.09 -2.97
CA LEU A 61 9.25 -1.41 -4.08
C LEU A 61 9.30 -0.20 -4.99
N VAL A 62 10.44 0.49 -4.95
CA VAL A 62 10.81 1.55 -5.91
C VAL A 62 10.51 1.12 -7.35
N SER A 63 10.74 -0.16 -7.66
CA SER A 63 10.45 -0.74 -8.98
C SER A 63 8.98 -0.64 -9.39
N ARG A 64 8.01 -0.72 -8.45
CA ARG A 64 6.57 -0.66 -8.76
C ARG A 64 6.18 0.71 -9.28
N TYR A 65 6.55 1.77 -8.56
CA TYR A 65 6.23 3.12 -9.02
C TYR A 65 7.16 3.60 -10.12
N CYS A 66 8.39 3.08 -10.25
CA CYS A 66 9.23 3.33 -11.44
C CYS A 66 8.62 2.75 -12.71
N ALA A 67 8.00 1.57 -12.67
CA ALA A 67 7.28 1.00 -13.81
C ALA A 67 6.05 1.86 -14.18
N LEU A 68 5.31 2.35 -13.18
CA LEU A 68 4.22 3.31 -13.42
C LEU A 68 4.74 4.61 -14.04
N LEU A 69 5.85 5.16 -13.54
CA LEU A 69 6.46 6.36 -14.09
C LEU A 69 6.92 6.15 -15.53
N ALA A 70 7.55 5.02 -15.85
CA ALA A 70 7.92 4.68 -17.22
C ALA A 70 6.70 4.66 -18.14
N ALA A 71 5.60 4.00 -17.74
CA ALA A 71 4.35 3.96 -18.52
C ALA A 71 3.72 5.35 -18.68
N ILE A 72 3.82 6.24 -17.68
CA ILE A 72 3.34 7.61 -17.75
C ILE A 72 4.18 8.45 -18.73
N LEU A 73 5.50 8.28 -18.73
CA LEU A 73 6.45 9.01 -19.59
C LEU A 73 6.41 8.54 -21.05
N THR A 74 6.00 7.31 -21.30
CA THR A 74 5.88 6.74 -22.66
C THR A 74 4.49 6.17 -22.91
N PRO A 75 3.44 7.01 -23.01
CA PRO A 75 2.10 6.53 -23.30
C PRO A 75 1.99 6.10 -24.77
N GLU A 76 1.41 4.92 -24.99
CA GLU A 76 1.10 4.43 -26.34
C GLU A 76 -0.37 4.73 -26.67
N TRP A 77 -0.59 5.68 -27.58
CA TRP A 77 -1.93 6.03 -28.04
C TRP A 77 -2.35 5.15 -29.22
N VAL A 78 -3.39 4.34 -29.02
CA VAL A 78 -3.93 3.44 -30.04
C VAL A 78 -4.97 4.19 -30.88
N PRO A 79 -4.81 4.27 -32.22
CA PRO A 79 -5.72 5.04 -33.09
C PRO A 79 -7.16 4.51 -33.13
N THR A 80 -7.36 3.23 -32.80
CA THR A 80 -8.67 2.55 -32.86
C THR A 80 -9.53 2.80 -31.64
N THR A 81 -8.98 3.36 -30.57
CA THR A 81 -9.66 3.61 -29.30
C THR A 81 -9.88 5.12 -29.13
N SER A 82 -10.94 5.52 -28.43
CA SER A 82 -11.17 6.94 -28.14
C SER A 82 -10.00 7.54 -27.39
N PHE A 83 -9.46 8.65 -27.88
CA PHE A 83 -8.37 9.37 -27.21
C PHE A 83 -8.76 9.78 -25.78
N VAL A 84 -10.02 10.20 -25.57
CA VAL A 84 -10.50 10.62 -24.25
C VAL A 84 -10.51 9.45 -23.27
N GLU A 85 -10.87 8.24 -23.72
CA GLU A 85 -10.84 7.05 -22.87
C GLU A 85 -9.41 6.69 -22.47
N GLN A 86 -8.48 6.79 -23.44
CA GLN A 86 -7.06 6.56 -23.19
C GLN A 86 -6.46 7.60 -22.25
N LEU A 87 -6.88 8.88 -22.37
CA LEU A 87 -6.45 9.96 -21.49
C LEU A 87 -6.91 9.72 -20.05
N ILE A 88 -8.16 9.30 -19.85
CA ILE A 88 -8.68 8.96 -18.51
C ILE A 88 -7.88 7.82 -17.88
N GLU A 89 -7.51 6.81 -18.67
CA GLU A 89 -6.70 5.70 -18.16
C GLU A 89 -5.28 6.14 -17.82
N TRP A 90 -4.70 7.03 -18.63
CA TRP A 90 -3.41 7.64 -18.33
C TRP A 90 -3.47 8.49 -17.03
N GLU A 91 -4.52 9.27 -16.80
CA GLU A 91 -4.71 10.03 -15.55
C GLU A 91 -4.86 9.10 -14.33
N ARG A 92 -5.48 7.93 -14.50
CA ARG A 92 -5.53 6.89 -13.45
C ARG A 92 -4.14 6.33 -13.16
N LEU A 93 -3.30 6.14 -14.17
CA LEU A 93 -1.92 5.71 -13.98
C LEU A 93 -1.12 6.76 -13.19
N VAL A 94 -1.27 8.05 -13.52
CA VAL A 94 -0.68 9.17 -12.77
C VAL A 94 -1.13 9.13 -11.30
N SER A 95 -2.43 9.06 -11.05
CA SER A 95 -2.99 9.02 -9.68
C SER A 95 -2.42 7.85 -8.86
N ARG A 96 -2.24 6.69 -9.50
CA ARG A 96 -1.67 5.49 -8.87
C ARG A 96 -0.18 5.64 -8.57
N TYR A 97 0.57 6.31 -9.46
CA TYR A 97 1.97 6.66 -9.22
C TYR A 97 2.10 7.61 -8.03
N GLU A 98 1.28 8.66 -7.96
CA GLU A 98 1.33 9.63 -6.86
C GLU A 98 1.00 8.98 -5.51
N LEU A 99 0.00 8.09 -5.48
CA LEU A 99 -0.33 7.31 -4.29
C LEU A 99 0.80 6.35 -3.88
N SER A 100 1.45 5.69 -4.86
CA SER A 100 2.48 4.68 -4.59
C SER A 100 3.83 5.28 -4.22
N SER A 101 4.16 6.45 -4.76
CA SER A 101 5.45 7.13 -4.54
C SER A 101 5.40 8.17 -3.43
N GLY A 102 4.20 8.60 -3.03
CA GLY A 102 3.99 9.74 -2.13
C GLY A 102 4.38 11.09 -2.74
N GLN A 103 4.70 11.14 -4.04
CA GLN A 103 5.15 12.33 -4.75
C GLN A 103 4.13 12.74 -5.80
N ARG A 104 3.82 14.03 -5.88
CA ARG A 104 3.03 14.57 -6.99
C ARG A 104 3.87 14.72 -8.23
N LEU A 105 3.35 14.28 -9.37
CA LEU A 105 4.03 14.42 -10.65
C LEU A 105 3.96 15.89 -11.10
N ALA A 106 5.11 16.49 -11.43
CA ALA A 106 5.16 17.88 -11.89
C ALA A 106 4.39 18.06 -13.20
N GLU A 107 3.62 19.14 -13.31
CA GLU A 107 2.82 19.45 -14.51
C GLU A 107 3.68 19.58 -15.77
N SER A 108 4.91 20.08 -15.64
CA SER A 108 5.85 20.16 -16.76
C SER A 108 6.21 18.80 -17.35
N VAL A 109 6.14 17.72 -16.56
CA VAL A 109 6.39 16.35 -17.02
C VAL A 109 5.14 15.76 -17.68
N LYS A 110 3.94 16.19 -17.28
CA LYS A 110 2.68 15.79 -17.90
C LYS A 110 2.49 16.38 -19.30
N CYS A 111 3.14 17.50 -19.57
CA CYS A 111 3.05 18.23 -20.84
C CYS A 111 4.28 18.06 -21.74
N ALA A 112 5.28 17.26 -21.33
CA ALA A 112 6.49 16.97 -22.09
C ALA A 112 6.23 15.85 -23.12
#